data_AF-A0AAD2GZM5-F1
#
_entry.id   AF-A0AAD2GZM5-F1
#
_cell.length_a   1.000
_cell.length_b   1.000
_cell.length_c   1.000
_cell.angle_alpha   90.00
_cell.angle_beta   90.00
_cell.angle_gamma   90.00
#
_symmetry.space_group_name_H-M   'P 1'
#
loop_
_entity.id
_entity.type
_entity.pdbx_description
1 polymer ?
#
loop_
_entity_poly.entity_id
_entity_poly.type
_entity_poly.pdbx_seq_one_letter_code
_entity_poly.pdbx_strand_id
1 'polypeptide(L)'
;MSHTVDIPQDIRASLRKFRFARRSEGSAALVIKINKAKLVMEEVEQFDNISIEELAEELPENSPRYVVLSYQLDHPDGRKSFPLVLLNWAPTSSETGMLTLHASALLDFQATVDVSKVIEIRDGPEGLTKEVVDSKLLTN
;
A
#
# COMPACT_ATOMS: atom_id res chain seq x y z
N MET A 1 -9.18 10.30 -19.63
CA MET A 1 -10.11 10.06 -18.52
C MET A 1 -9.99 11.23 -17.57
N SER A 2 -11.09 11.69 -16.96
CA SER A 2 -11.01 12.73 -15.92
C SER A 2 -10.54 12.03 -14.64
N HIS A 3 -9.38 12.40 -14.12
CA HIS A 3 -8.86 11.88 -12.85
C HIS A 3 -9.33 12.78 -11.72
N THR A 4 -9.89 12.21 -10.65
CA THR A 4 -10.37 12.98 -9.48
C THR A 4 -9.23 13.44 -8.59
N VAL A 5 -8.10 12.72 -8.62
CA VAL A 5 -6.89 12.99 -7.85
C VAL A 5 -5.70 12.84 -8.77
N ASP A 6 -4.84 13.85 -8.82
CA ASP A 6 -3.63 13.81 -9.62
C ASP A 6 -2.54 12.98 -8.92
N ILE A 7 -1.74 12.28 -9.72
CA ILE A 7 -0.54 11.58 -9.27
C ILE A 7 0.68 12.34 -9.83
N PRO A 8 1.32 13.18 -9.01
CA PRO A 8 2.47 13.99 -9.42
C PRO A 8 3.65 13.16 -9.97
N GLN A 9 4.49 13.79 -10.80
CA GLN A 9 5.61 13.10 -11.47
C GLN A 9 6.69 12.61 -10.50
N ASP A 10 6.94 13.34 -9.42
CA ASP A 10 7.81 12.93 -8.32
C ASP A 10 7.28 11.68 -7.61
N ILE A 11 5.96 11.58 -7.37
CA ILE A 11 5.34 10.36 -6.85
C ILE A 11 5.53 9.19 -7.82
N ARG A 12 5.28 9.40 -9.12
CA ARG A 12 5.52 8.36 -10.15
C ARG A 12 6.98 7.92 -10.20
N ALA A 13 7.93 8.85 -10.03
CA ALA A 13 9.35 8.55 -9.96
C ALA A 13 9.70 7.75 -8.70
N SER A 14 9.13 8.11 -7.53
CA SER A 14 9.30 7.39 -6.27
C SER A 14 8.77 5.95 -6.36
N LEU A 15 7.54 5.78 -6.85
CA LEU A 15 6.93 4.45 -7.12
C LEU A 15 7.81 3.59 -8.04
N ARG A 16 8.32 4.18 -9.13
CA ARG A 16 9.20 3.47 -10.06
C ARG A 16 10.52 3.06 -9.38
N LYS A 17 11.12 3.95 -8.59
CA LYS A 17 12.34 3.66 -7.84
C LYS A 17 12.11 2.53 -6.84
N PHE A 18 11.00 2.58 -6.10
CA PHE A 18 10.62 1.57 -5.13
C PHE A 18 10.42 0.19 -5.78
N ARG A 19 9.71 0.12 -6.91
CA ARG A 19 9.47 -1.12 -7.66
C ARG A 19 10.76 -1.82 -8.10
N PHE A 20 11.76 -1.06 -8.52
CA PHE A 20 13.02 -1.60 -9.02
C PHE A 20 14.12 -1.72 -7.96
N ALA A 21 13.84 -1.32 -6.72
CA ALA A 21 14.77 -1.51 -5.62
C ALA A 21 15.01 -3.01 -5.39
N ARG A 22 16.27 -3.42 -5.26
CA ARG A 22 16.61 -4.81 -4.98
C ARG A 22 16.31 -5.10 -3.51
N ARG A 23 15.55 -6.16 -3.25
CA ARG A 23 15.26 -6.67 -1.92
C ARG A 23 15.79 -8.09 -1.80
N SER A 24 16.46 -8.37 -0.68
CA SER A 24 17.03 -9.68 -0.36
C SER A 24 16.66 -10.15 1.03
N GLU A 25 16.21 -9.24 1.87
CA GLU A 25 15.78 -9.47 3.24
C GLU A 25 14.85 -8.32 3.65
N GLY A 26 13.87 -8.63 4.49
CA GLY A 26 12.90 -7.68 5.03
C GLY A 26 11.81 -7.30 4.03
N SER A 27 10.66 -6.88 4.58
CA SER A 27 9.65 -6.18 3.79
C SER A 27 9.97 -4.69 3.74
N ALA A 28 9.51 -4.02 2.68
CA ALA A 28 9.60 -2.57 2.55
C ALA A 28 8.23 -2.03 2.17
N ALA A 29 7.92 -0.81 2.60
CA ALA A 29 6.63 -0.18 2.36
C ALA A 29 6.82 1.29 1.94
N LEU A 30 6.00 1.74 0.99
CA LEU A 30 5.90 3.13 0.58
C LEU A 30 4.46 3.60 0.81
N VAL A 31 4.30 4.55 1.72
CA VAL A 31 2.99 5.05 2.17
C VAL A 31 2.62 6.33 1.43
N ILE A 32 1.50 6.30 0.74
CA ILE A 32 0.94 7.42 -0.02
C ILE A 32 -0.41 7.83 0.59
N LYS A 33 -0.63 9.14 0.69
CA LYS A 33 -1.93 9.73 1.06
C LYS A 33 -2.46 10.61 -0.05
N ILE A 34 -3.74 10.96 0.04
CA ILE A 34 -4.34 12.01 -0.77
C ILE A 34 -4.40 13.31 0.04
N ASN A 35 -3.87 14.39 -0.52
CA ASN A 35 -4.11 15.74 -0.03
C ASN A 35 -5.48 16.21 -0.53
N LYS A 36 -6.50 16.11 0.31
CA LYS A 36 -7.89 16.48 0.00
C LYS A 36 -8.06 17.90 -0.53
N ALA A 37 -7.26 18.85 -0.03
CA ALA A 37 -7.38 20.26 -0.41
C ALA A 37 -6.82 20.54 -1.81
N LYS A 38 -5.76 19.82 -2.19
CA LYS A 38 -5.10 19.97 -3.48
C LYS A 38 -5.56 18.96 -4.53
N LEU A 39 -6.23 17.89 -4.11
CA LEU A 39 -6.57 16.73 -4.93
C LEU A 39 -5.33 16.10 -5.60
N VAL A 40 -4.24 15.98 -4.84
CA VAL A 40 -3.00 15.33 -5.31
C VAL A 40 -2.55 14.25 -4.34
N MET A 41 -1.84 13.25 -4.84
CA MET A 41 -1.16 12.27 -3.98
C MET A 41 0.16 12.81 -3.44
N GLU A 42 0.47 12.46 -2.20
CA GLU A 42 1.69 12.83 -1.49
C GLU A 42 2.30 11.59 -0.85
N GLU A 43 3.62 11.45 -0.95
CA GLU A 43 4.38 10.50 -0.16
C GLU A 43 4.36 10.94 1.30
N VAL A 44 4.10 9.99 2.20
CA VAL A 44 4.12 10.21 3.65
C VAL A 44 5.44 9.73 4.20
N GLU A 45 5.76 8.46 3.93
CA GLU A 45 6.89 7.78 4.54
C GLU A 45 7.26 6.55 3.73
N GLN A 46 8.54 6.17 3.80
CA GLN A 46 9.05 4.94 3.24
C GLN A 46 9.79 4.17 4.34
N PHE A 47 9.46 2.89 4.47
CA PHE A 47 10.08 1.96 5.42
C PHE A 47 10.89 0.92 4.65
N ASP A 48 12.06 0.59 5.18
CA ASP A 48 12.89 -0.53 4.73
C ASP A 48 13.10 -1.49 5.90
N ASN A 49 12.98 -2.79 5.65
CA ASN A 49 13.11 -3.85 6.65
C ASN A 49 12.13 -3.72 7.84
N ILE A 50 10.85 -3.53 7.53
CA ILE A 50 9.74 -3.44 8.50
C ILE A 50 8.93 -4.74 8.50
N SER A 51 8.46 -5.19 9.66
CA SER A 51 7.46 -6.27 9.77
C SER A 51 6.05 -5.78 9.39
N ILE A 52 5.10 -6.71 9.22
CA ILE A 52 3.72 -6.34 8.88
C ILE A 52 3.03 -5.71 10.09
N GLU A 53 3.34 -6.21 11.27
CA GLU A 53 2.81 -5.76 12.55
C GLU A 53 3.33 -4.35 12.89
N GLU A 54 4.63 -4.10 12.76
CA GLU A 54 5.20 -2.74 12.91
C GLU A 54 4.59 -1.78 11.88
N LEU A 55 4.45 -2.19 10.62
CA LEU A 55 3.82 -1.36 9.60
C LEU A 55 2.36 -1.04 9.95
N ALA A 56 1.62 -1.98 10.54
CA ALA A 56 0.25 -1.77 10.98
C ALA A 56 0.14 -0.72 12.09
N GLU A 57 1.12 -0.69 13.01
CA GLU A 57 1.21 0.31 14.10
C GLU A 57 1.56 1.71 13.59
N GLU A 58 2.38 1.83 12.54
CA GLU A 58 2.74 3.11 11.93
C GLU A 58 1.60 3.73 11.10
N LEU A 59 0.61 2.93 10.69
CA LEU A 59 -0.51 3.41 9.87
C LEU A 59 -1.58 4.10 10.73
N PRO A 60 -2.17 5.19 10.23
CA PRO A 60 -3.11 5.99 11.00
C PRO A 60 -4.44 5.26 11.20
N GLU A 61 -4.96 5.29 12.43
CA GLU A 61 -6.23 4.64 12.78
C GLU A 61 -7.47 5.31 12.16
N ASN A 62 -7.39 6.55 11.69
CA ASN A 62 -8.55 7.38 11.31
C ASN A 62 -8.47 8.05 9.94
N SER A 63 -7.52 7.63 9.08
CA SER A 63 -7.43 8.16 7.73
C SER A 63 -6.92 7.11 6.74
N PRO A 64 -7.39 7.14 5.49
CA PRO A 64 -7.00 6.13 4.52
C PRO A 64 -5.57 6.36 3.98
N ARG A 65 -4.91 5.28 3.59
CA ARG A 65 -3.58 5.25 2.98
C ARG A 65 -3.54 4.22 1.85
N TYR A 66 -2.72 4.51 0.85
CA TYR A 66 -2.25 3.48 -0.06
C TYR A 66 -0.86 3.05 0.40
N VAL A 67 -0.64 1.75 0.53
CA VAL A 67 0.69 1.23 0.88
C VAL A 67 1.16 0.32 -0.23
N VAL A 68 2.24 0.72 -0.91
CA VAL A 68 2.92 -0.16 -1.85
C VAL A 68 3.91 -0.99 -1.05
N LEU A 69 3.59 -2.26 -0.88
CA LEU A 69 4.35 -3.20 -0.05
C LEU A 69 5.16 -4.13 -0.95
N SER A 70 6.47 -4.13 -0.77
CA SER A 70 7.36 -5.20 -1.24
C SER A 70 7.51 -6.19 -0.10
N TYR A 71 6.74 -7.27 -0.14
CA TYR A 71 6.59 -8.20 0.98
C TYR A 71 7.59 -9.36 0.90
N GLN A 72 8.36 -9.62 1.94
CA GLN A 72 9.14 -10.86 2.01
C GLN A 72 8.19 -12.04 2.24
N LEU A 73 8.00 -12.86 1.22
CA LEU A 73 7.20 -14.08 1.27
C LEU A 73 8.10 -15.32 1.25
N ASP A 74 8.07 -16.08 2.32
CA ASP A 74 8.68 -17.41 2.43
C ASP A 74 7.67 -18.48 1.94
N HIS A 75 8.04 -19.20 0.89
CA HIS A 75 7.21 -20.24 0.28
C HIS A 75 7.38 -21.59 1.00
N PRO A 76 6.36 -22.47 0.99
CA PRO A 76 6.45 -23.80 1.60
C PRO A 76 7.58 -24.69 1.06
N ASP A 77 8.05 -24.44 -0.16
CA ASP A 77 9.16 -25.15 -0.80
C ASP A 77 10.55 -24.56 -0.48
N GLY A 78 10.60 -23.58 0.43
CA GLY A 78 11.84 -22.92 0.87
C GLY A 78 12.30 -21.77 -0.02
N ARG A 79 11.58 -21.45 -1.11
CA ARG A 79 11.89 -20.25 -1.91
C ARG A 79 11.50 -18.98 -1.16
N LYS A 80 12.25 -17.91 -1.41
CA LYS A 80 11.88 -16.56 -0.99
C LYS A 80 11.53 -15.71 -2.20
N SER A 81 10.51 -14.88 -2.06
CA SER A 81 10.11 -13.92 -3.08
C SER A 81 9.75 -12.58 -2.46
N PHE A 82 9.77 -11.52 -3.27
CA PHE A 82 9.42 -10.16 -2.85
C PHE A 82 8.31 -9.61 -3.74
N PRO A 83 7.09 -10.19 -3.73
CA PRO A 83 5.97 -9.66 -4.50
C PRO A 83 5.66 -8.21 -4.10
N LEU A 84 5.37 -7.40 -5.10
CA LEU A 84 4.84 -6.06 -4.92
C LEU A 84 3.31 -6.15 -4.85
N VAL A 85 2.72 -5.63 -3.78
CA VAL A 85 1.26 -5.59 -3.57
C VAL A 85 0.82 -4.21 -3.12
N LEU A 86 -0.45 -3.88 -3.38
CA LEU A 86 -1.07 -2.67 -2.84
C LEU A 86 -1.94 -3.04 -1.64
N LEU A 87 -1.61 -2.50 -0.47
CA LEU A 87 -2.55 -2.49 0.65
C LEU A 87 -3.45 -1.26 0.50
N ASN A 88 -4.75 -1.49 0.39
CA ASN A 88 -5.76 -0.46 0.47
C ASN A 88 -6.17 -0.30 1.94
N TRP A 89 -5.47 0.57 2.65
CA TRP A 89 -5.75 0.88 4.06
C TRP A 89 -6.87 1.91 4.15
N ALA A 90 -8.04 1.49 4.62
CA ALA A 90 -9.24 2.32 4.68
C ALA A 90 -10.02 2.05 5.98
N PRO A 91 -9.47 2.44 7.15
CA PRO A 91 -10.08 2.16 8.44
C PRO A 91 -11.46 2.79 8.53
N THR A 92 -12.43 2.08 9.11
CA THR A 92 -13.86 2.48 9.12
C THR A 92 -14.16 3.77 9.86
N SER A 93 -13.27 4.19 10.75
CA SER A 93 -13.27 5.45 11.48
C SER A 93 -12.94 6.67 10.61
N SER A 94 -12.46 6.46 9.37
CA SER A 94 -12.09 7.53 8.46
C SER A 94 -13.28 8.40 8.06
N GLU A 95 -13.04 9.69 7.85
CA GLU A 95 -14.05 10.62 7.35
C GLU A 95 -14.62 10.17 5.99
N THR A 96 -15.95 10.13 5.84
CA THR A 96 -16.65 9.69 4.62
C THR A 96 -16.16 10.39 3.34
N GLY A 97 -15.90 11.70 3.40
CA GLY A 97 -15.38 12.44 2.26
C GLY A 97 -13.99 11.96 1.81
N MET A 98 -13.13 11.61 2.78
CA MET A 98 -11.81 11.03 2.49
C MET A 98 -11.93 9.62 1.93
N LEU A 99 -12.79 8.77 2.50
CA LEU A 99 -13.03 7.42 1.98
C LEU A 99 -13.55 7.43 0.54
N THR A 100 -14.45 8.37 0.23
CA THR A 100 -14.98 8.54 -1.13
C THR A 100 -13.89 8.94 -2.11
N LEU A 101 -13.06 9.92 -1.74
CA LEU A 101 -11.95 10.38 -2.58
C LEU A 101 -10.92 9.26 -2.79
N HIS A 102 -10.59 8.55 -1.72
CA HIS A 102 -9.71 7.38 -1.74
C HIS A 102 -10.26 6.30 -2.68
N ALA A 103 -11.47 5.81 -2.48
CA ALA A 103 -12.09 4.82 -3.37
C ALA A 103 -12.11 5.26 -4.85
N SER A 104 -12.36 6.55 -5.11
CA SER A 104 -12.39 7.08 -6.48
C SER A 104 -11.04 7.06 -7.20
N ALA A 105 -9.93 7.11 -6.46
CA ALA A 105 -8.57 7.14 -7.01
C ALA A 105 -7.89 5.77 -7.03
N LEU A 106 -8.47 4.76 -6.36
CA LEU A 106 -7.84 3.45 -6.15
C LEU A 106 -7.42 2.76 -7.46
N LEU A 107 -8.31 2.70 -8.44
CA LEU A 107 -8.04 2.00 -9.70
C LEU A 107 -6.93 2.69 -10.52
N ASP A 108 -6.91 4.02 -10.52
CA ASP A 108 -5.87 4.79 -11.20
C ASP A 108 -4.51 4.67 -10.50
N PHE A 109 -4.53 4.68 -9.16
CA PHE A 109 -3.33 4.43 -8.38
C PHE A 109 -2.79 3.02 -8.61
N GLN A 110 -3.65 1.99 -8.53
CA GLN A 110 -3.28 0.59 -8.79
C GLN A 110 -2.63 0.44 -10.18
N ALA A 111 -3.24 1.02 -11.21
CA ALA A 111 -2.69 1.00 -12.57
C ALA A 111 -1.34 1.72 -12.66
N THR A 112 -1.17 2.83 -11.92
CA THR A 112 0.10 3.58 -11.88
C THR A 112 1.22 2.81 -11.16
N VAL A 113 0.90 2.06 -10.10
CA VAL A 113 1.87 1.22 -9.37
C VAL A 113 2.20 -0.06 -10.14
N ASP A 114 1.34 -0.47 -11.08
CA ASP A 114 1.49 -1.68 -11.90
C ASP A 114 1.49 -2.98 -11.05
N VAL A 115 0.49 -3.09 -10.16
CA VAL A 115 0.29 -4.25 -9.29
C VAL A 115 -1.03 -4.96 -9.57
N SER A 116 -0.98 -6.29 -9.62
CA SER A 116 -2.15 -7.13 -9.87
C SER A 116 -2.95 -7.47 -8.62
N LYS A 117 -2.32 -7.41 -7.44
CA LYS A 117 -2.92 -7.83 -6.17
C LYS A 117 -3.10 -6.64 -5.23
N VAL A 118 -4.35 -6.43 -4.84
CA VAL A 118 -4.78 -5.44 -3.85
C VAL A 118 -5.32 -6.18 -2.63
N ILE A 119 -4.91 -5.76 -1.44
CA ILE A 119 -5.38 -6.30 -0.16
C ILE A 119 -6.12 -5.18 0.57
N GLU A 120 -7.42 -5.39 0.78
CA GLU A 120 -8.30 -4.45 1.48
C GLU A 120 -8.14 -4.61 3.00
N ILE A 121 -7.83 -3.51 3.70
CA ILE A 121 -7.69 -3.48 5.16
C ILE A 121 -8.61 -2.39 5.72
N ARG A 122 -9.63 -2.80 6.47
CA ARG A 122 -10.64 -1.88 7.03
C ARG A 122 -10.70 -1.88 8.55
N ASP A 123 -10.17 -2.92 9.18
CA ASP A 123 -10.23 -3.14 10.63
C ASP A 123 -9.04 -2.51 11.37
N GLY A 124 -8.34 -1.57 10.72
CA GLY A 124 -7.16 -0.91 11.28
C GLY A 124 -6.00 -1.90 11.51
N PRO A 125 -5.18 -1.69 12.56
CA PRO A 125 -3.99 -2.49 12.79
C PRO A 125 -4.29 -3.98 12.95
N GLU A 126 -5.40 -4.34 13.59
CA GLU A 126 -5.83 -5.74 13.78
C GLU A 126 -6.10 -6.47 12.46
N GLY A 127 -6.44 -5.74 11.40
CA GLY A 127 -6.72 -6.30 10.08
C GLY A 127 -5.46 -6.58 9.24
N LEU A 128 -4.31 -6.00 9.61
CA LEU A 128 -3.06 -6.13 8.89
C LEU A 128 -2.08 -7.02 9.67
N THR A 129 -2.16 -8.33 9.42
CA THR A 129 -1.23 -9.31 10.00
C THR A 129 -0.49 -10.08 8.91
N LYS A 130 0.66 -10.66 9.27
CA LYS A 130 1.41 -11.54 8.38
C LYS A 130 0.55 -12.65 7.78
N GLU A 131 -0.29 -13.31 8.59
CA GLU A 131 -1.14 -14.43 8.15
C GLU A 131 -2.15 -13.98 7.09
N VAL A 132 -2.74 -12.80 7.26
CA VAL A 132 -3.67 -12.23 6.28
C VAL A 132 -2.95 -12.01 4.95
N VAL A 133 -1.78 -11.37 4.99
CA VAL A 133 -0.99 -11.10 3.77
C VAL A 133 -0.53 -12.38 3.09
N ASP A 134 0.00 -13.35 3.84
CA ASP A 134 0.40 -14.66 3.35
C ASP A 134 -0.77 -15.40 2.70
N SER A 135 -1.93 -15.44 3.34
CA SER A 135 -3.12 -16.11 2.81
C SER A 135 -3.52 -15.54 1.44
N LYS A 136 -3.41 -14.23 1.26
CA LYS A 136 -3.71 -13.58 -0.02
C LYS A 136 -2.67 -13.89 -1.08
N LEU A 137 -1.41 -14.12 -0.71
CA LEU A 137 -0.32 -14.29 -1.68
C LEU A 137 -0.02 -15.75 -2.04
N LEU A 138 -0.25 -16.68 -1.12
CA LEU A 138 -0.03 -18.12 -1.32
C LEU A 138 -1.22 -18.84 -1.94
N THR A 139 -2.38 -18.19 -2.03
CA THR A 139 -3.54 -18.74 -2.74
C THR A 139 -3.35 -18.58 -4.25
N ASN A 140 -3.28 -19.73 -4.95
CA ASN A 140 -3.24 -19.84 -6.42
C ASN A 140 -4.54 -19.36 -7.07
#